data_AF-A0A9W8DZN4-F1
#
_entry.id   AF-A0A9W8DZN4-F1
#
_cell.length_a   1.000
_cell.length_b   1.000
_cell.length_c   1.000
_cell.angle_alpha   90.00
_cell.angle_beta   90.00
_cell.angle_gamma   90.00
#
_symmetry.space_group_name_H-M   'P 1'
#
loop_
_entity.id
_entity.type
_entity.pdbx_description
1 polymer ?
#
loop_
_entity_poly.entity_id
_entity_poly.type
_entity_poly.pdbx_seq_one_letter_code
_entity_poly.pdbx_strand_id
1 'polypeptide(L)'
;MEAAQQLLARKDTIERQLRSLENSLHEQGVGLTDPLVDREGFPRSDIDVSAIRLARVQIIELRNDLKNTVGDIEQCLYQLHNVPVGATQSEALATSHDGDLITAFGSLDATNHDRLRALPALVIASLQKPLVLFVLRPSTEQSQLRLELTPSPWEGKGFLGCHILPL
;
A
#
# COMPACT_ATOMS: atom_id res chain seq x y z
N MET A 1 -13.31 11.80 -8.25
CA MET A 1 -13.55 12.10 -6.81
C MET A 1 -14.74 11.33 -6.24
N GLU A 2 -15.79 11.08 -7.03
CA GLU A 2 -16.99 10.35 -6.58
C GLU A 2 -16.70 8.93 -6.04
N ALA A 3 -15.81 8.17 -6.68
CA ALA A 3 -15.45 6.82 -6.24
C ALA A 3 -14.84 6.77 -4.82
N ALA A 4 -13.96 7.70 -4.47
CA ALA A 4 -13.35 7.76 -3.13
C ALA A 4 -14.39 8.11 -2.05
N GLN A 5 -15.34 9.00 -2.37
CA GLN A 5 -16.44 9.35 -1.46
C GLN A 5 -17.39 8.17 -1.23
N GLN A 6 -17.66 7.38 -2.28
CA GLN A 6 -18.47 6.16 -2.16
C GLN A 6 -17.79 5.11 -1.27
N LEU A 7 -16.49 4.91 -1.40
CA LEU A 7 -15.74 3.97 -0.55
C LEU A 7 -15.72 4.40 0.93
N LEU A 8 -15.58 5.70 1.21
CA LEU A 8 -15.69 6.24 2.57
C LEU A 8 -17.09 6.04 3.15
N ALA A 9 -18.14 6.33 2.38
CA ALA A 9 -19.52 6.10 2.82
C ALA A 9 -19.81 4.61 3.07
N ARG A 10 -19.23 3.73 2.24
CA ARG A 10 -19.31 2.27 2.43
C ARG A 10 -18.62 1.84 3.72
N LYS A 11 -17.40 2.32 3.96
CA LYS A 11 -16.65 2.09 5.21
C LYS A 11 -17.48 2.49 6.43
N ASP A 12 -18.03 3.70 6.45
CA ASP A 12 -18.84 4.20 7.58
C ASP A 12 -20.11 3.38 7.81
N THR A 13 -20.67 2.79 6.75
CA THR A 13 -21.83 1.90 6.83
C THR A 13 -21.44 0.56 7.47
N ILE A 14 -20.37 -0.05 6.99
CA ILE A 14 -19.86 -1.32 7.53
C ILE A 14 -19.51 -1.17 9.01
N GLU A 15 -18.80 -0.10 9.38
CA GLU A 15 -18.42 0.15 10.77
C GLU A 15 -19.65 0.35 11.68
N ARG A 16 -20.71 1.01 11.21
CA ARG A 16 -21.95 1.14 11.97
C ARG A 16 -22.63 -0.21 12.19
N GLN A 17 -22.69 -1.05 11.15
CA GLN A 17 -23.25 -2.40 11.26
C GLN A 17 -22.43 -3.25 12.25
N LEU A 18 -21.10 -3.18 12.16
CA LEU A 18 -20.20 -3.88 13.06
C LEU A 18 -20.45 -3.48 14.52
N ARG A 19 -20.49 -2.17 14.81
CA ARG A 19 -20.77 -1.66 16.16
C ARG A 19 -22.12 -2.15 16.69
N SER A 20 -23.15 -2.19 15.85
CA SER A 20 -24.46 -2.70 16.24
C SER A 20 -24.44 -4.18 16.60
N LEU A 21 -23.75 -5.02 15.81
CA LEU A 21 -23.66 -6.46 16.06
C LEU A 21 -22.78 -6.76 17.28
N GLU A 22 -21.68 -6.04 17.46
CA GLU A 22 -20.80 -6.18 18.62
C GLU A 22 -21.52 -5.79 19.91
N ASN A 23 -22.30 -4.70 19.90
CA ASN A 23 -23.12 -4.31 21.04
C ASN A 23 -24.17 -5.38 21.39
N SER A 24 -24.86 -5.93 20.37
CA SER A 24 -25.84 -6.99 20.59
C SER A 24 -25.23 -8.26 21.20
N LEU A 25 -24.01 -8.63 20.80
CA LEU A 25 -23.26 -9.73 21.42
C LEU A 25 -22.85 -9.42 22.86
N HIS A 26 -22.39 -8.18 23.11
CA HIS A 26 -21.96 -7.75 24.44
C HIS A 26 -23.13 -7.67 25.43
N GLU A 27 -24.30 -7.23 25.00
CA GLU A 27 -25.54 -7.21 25.81
C GLU A 27 -25.94 -8.62 26.28
N GLN A 28 -25.65 -9.65 25.48
CA GLN A 28 -25.87 -11.05 25.86
C GLN A 28 -24.70 -11.64 26.68
N GLY A 29 -23.66 -10.87 26.97
CA GLY A 29 -22.53 -11.27 27.80
C GLY A 29 -21.57 -12.25 27.12
N VAL A 30 -21.58 -12.33 25.79
CA VAL A 30 -20.78 -13.30 25.01
C VAL A 30 -19.94 -12.55 23.96
N GLY A 31 -18.62 -12.66 24.04
CA GLY A 31 -17.69 -12.11 23.05
C GLY A 31 -17.58 -12.98 21.80
N LEU A 32 -16.62 -12.68 20.92
CA LEU A 32 -16.44 -13.39 19.64
C LEU A 32 -15.84 -14.80 19.81
N THR A 33 -15.04 -15.00 20.85
CA THR A 33 -14.25 -16.23 21.07
C THR A 33 -14.77 -17.07 22.22
N ASP A 34 -15.76 -16.58 22.97
CA ASP A 34 -16.22 -17.24 24.18
C ASP A 34 -16.93 -18.57 23.89
N PRO A 35 -16.84 -19.57 24.80
CA PRO A 35 -17.52 -20.84 24.64
C PRO A 35 -19.05 -20.68 24.66
N LEU A 36 -19.73 -21.27 23.68
CA LEU A 36 -21.21 -21.31 23.59
C LEU A 36 -21.82 -22.54 24.27
N VAL A 37 -20.98 -23.34 24.91
CA VAL A 37 -21.38 -24.53 25.67
C VAL A 37 -21.12 -24.30 27.15
N ASP A 38 -21.86 -25.02 27.99
CA ASP A 38 -21.66 -25.07 29.43
C ASP A 38 -20.52 -26.02 29.81
N ARG A 39 -20.39 -26.31 31.11
CA ARG A 39 -19.35 -27.22 31.64
C ARG A 39 -19.63 -28.70 31.35
N GLU A 40 -20.86 -29.04 31.02
CA GLU A 40 -21.31 -30.40 30.74
C GLU A 40 -21.29 -30.71 29.23
N GLY A 41 -21.04 -29.70 28.39
CA GLY A 41 -20.92 -29.81 26.94
C GLY A 41 -22.22 -29.56 26.19
N PHE A 42 -23.26 -29.03 26.86
CA PHE A 42 -24.54 -28.71 26.25
C PHE A 42 -24.61 -27.23 25.85
N PRO A 43 -25.44 -26.87 24.84
CA PRO A 43 -25.68 -25.47 24.49
C PRO A 43 -26.20 -24.69 25.69
N ARG A 44 -25.58 -23.55 25.95
CA ARG A 44 -25.99 -22.65 27.03
C ARG A 44 -27.46 -22.25 26.90
N SER A 45 -28.21 -22.41 27.99
CA SER A 45 -29.66 -22.15 28.02
C SER A 45 -30.00 -20.67 28.27
N ASP A 46 -29.05 -19.89 28.77
CA ASP A 46 -29.15 -18.47 29.07
C ASP A 46 -29.05 -17.57 27.83
N ILE A 47 -28.64 -18.12 26.68
CA ILE A 47 -28.38 -17.38 25.44
C ILE A 47 -29.00 -18.07 24.22
N ASP A 48 -29.30 -17.30 23.19
CA ASP A 48 -29.61 -17.87 21.87
C ASP A 48 -28.31 -18.19 21.11
N VAL A 49 -27.84 -19.42 21.29
CA VAL A 49 -26.63 -19.94 20.64
C VAL A 49 -26.69 -19.81 19.11
N SER A 50 -27.89 -19.92 18.51
CA SER A 50 -28.05 -19.83 17.06
C SER A 50 -27.88 -18.40 16.56
N ALA A 51 -28.48 -17.43 17.24
CA ALA A 51 -28.35 -16.01 16.93
C ALA A 51 -26.90 -15.54 17.11
N ILE A 52 -26.22 -15.97 18.18
CA ILE A 52 -24.81 -15.62 18.44
C ILE A 52 -23.89 -16.18 17.35
N ARG A 53 -24.11 -17.43 16.92
CA ARG A 53 -23.33 -18.01 15.81
C ARG A 53 -23.49 -17.17 14.54
N LEU A 54 -24.72 -16.80 14.19
CA LEU A 54 -25.00 -15.98 13.01
C LEU A 54 -24.34 -14.60 13.13
N ALA A 55 -24.48 -13.93 14.28
CA ALA A 55 -23.87 -12.63 14.53
C ALA A 55 -22.34 -12.69 14.43
N ARG A 56 -21.70 -13.75 14.98
CA ARG A 56 -20.24 -13.95 14.86
C ARG A 56 -19.81 -14.11 13.40
N VAL A 57 -20.54 -14.90 12.60
CA VAL A 57 -20.26 -15.05 11.16
C VAL A 57 -20.36 -13.69 10.46
N GLN A 58 -21.44 -12.95 10.68
CA GLN A 58 -21.64 -11.63 10.08
C GLN A 58 -20.55 -10.64 10.47
N ILE A 59 -20.10 -10.64 11.72
CA ILE A 59 -18.98 -9.78 12.16
C ILE A 59 -17.69 -10.15 11.42
N ILE A 60 -17.41 -11.45 11.26
CA ILE A 60 -16.21 -11.90 10.53
C ILE A 60 -16.27 -11.45 9.07
N GLU A 61 -17.41 -11.62 8.40
CA GLU A 61 -17.63 -11.17 7.02
C GLU A 61 -17.45 -9.65 6.90
N LEU A 62 -18.11 -8.87 7.76
CA LEU A 62 -18.00 -7.41 7.74
C LEU A 62 -16.59 -6.90 8.06
N ARG A 63 -15.82 -7.58 8.92
CA ARG A 63 -14.41 -7.24 9.17
C ARG A 63 -13.54 -7.47 7.94
N ASN A 64 -13.77 -8.56 7.23
CA ASN A 64 -13.07 -8.84 5.98
C ASN A 64 -13.43 -7.79 4.91
N ASP A 65 -14.70 -7.45 4.77
CA ASP A 65 -15.18 -6.41 3.86
C ASP A 65 -14.60 -5.04 4.19
N LEU A 66 -14.53 -4.69 5.49
CA LEU A 66 -13.91 -3.44 5.94
C LEU A 66 -12.43 -3.40 5.56
N LYS A 67 -11.70 -4.50 5.80
CA LYS A 67 -10.29 -4.61 5.43
C LYS A 67 -10.09 -4.40 3.93
N ASN A 68 -10.93 -5.02 3.10
CA ASN A 68 -10.88 -4.86 1.65
C ASN A 68 -11.20 -3.41 1.24
N THR A 69 -12.26 -2.83 1.79
CA THR A 69 -12.67 -1.44 1.51
C THR A 69 -11.57 -0.45 1.87
N VAL A 70 -10.89 -0.63 3.00
CA VAL A 70 -9.75 0.22 3.40
C VAL A 70 -8.58 0.06 2.44
N GLY A 71 -8.29 -1.16 1.99
CA GLY A 71 -7.29 -1.40 0.95
C GLY A 71 -7.64 -0.69 -0.37
N ASP A 72 -8.90 -0.73 -0.78
CA ASP A 72 -9.37 -0.03 -1.99
C ASP A 72 -9.24 1.50 -1.86
N ILE A 73 -9.52 2.05 -0.66
CA ILE A 73 -9.33 3.48 -0.37
C ILE A 73 -7.86 3.84 -0.50
N GLU A 74 -6.96 3.04 0.09
CA GLU A 74 -5.52 3.25 0.01
C GLU A 74 -5.05 3.26 -1.46
N GLN A 75 -5.47 2.28 -2.26
CA GLN A 75 -5.17 2.23 -3.70
C GLN A 75 -5.70 3.45 -4.46
N CYS A 76 -6.93 3.88 -4.16
CA CYS A 76 -7.51 5.06 -4.79
C CYS A 76 -6.74 6.34 -4.43
N LEU A 77 -6.27 6.48 -3.18
CA LEU A 77 -5.44 7.60 -2.74
C LEU A 77 -4.07 7.60 -3.44
N TYR A 78 -3.42 6.44 -3.57
CA TYR A 78 -2.17 6.35 -4.34
C TYR A 78 -2.38 6.79 -5.79
N GLN A 79 -3.45 6.33 -6.45
CA GLN A 79 -3.76 6.73 -7.81
C GLN A 79 -3.98 8.24 -7.93
N LEU A 80 -4.74 8.85 -7.02
CA LEU A 80 -4.97 10.30 -7.02
C LEU A 80 -3.68 11.10 -6.82
N HIS A 81 -2.76 10.60 -5.98
CA HIS A 81 -1.47 11.26 -5.75
C HIS A 81 -0.49 11.06 -6.92
N ASN A 82 -0.60 9.95 -7.66
CA ASN A 82 0.21 9.68 -8.85
C ASN A 82 -0.38 10.28 -10.14
N VAL A 83 -1.57 10.88 -10.11
CA VAL A 83 -2.06 11.67 -11.23
C VAL A 83 -1.24 12.97 -11.26
N PRO A 84 -0.52 13.27 -12.34
CA PRO A 84 0.20 14.53 -12.49
C PRO A 84 -0.82 15.66 -12.62
N VAL A 85 -1.27 16.21 -11.49
CA VAL A 85 -2.04 17.44 -11.45
C VAL A 85 -1.06 18.58 -11.69
N GLY A 86 -0.87 18.90 -12.97
CA GLY A 86 -0.06 20.04 -13.40
C GLY A 86 0.98 19.65 -14.44
N ALA A 87 0.63 19.86 -15.71
CA ALA A 87 1.62 20.23 -16.71
C ALA A 87 2.19 21.61 -16.36
N THR A 88 3.03 21.66 -15.34
CA THR A 88 4.00 22.72 -15.11
C THR A 88 5.31 22.01 -14.86
N GLN A 89 6.22 22.22 -15.78
CA GLN A 89 7.56 21.66 -15.81
C GLN A 89 8.27 21.92 -14.48
N SER A 90 9.08 20.95 -14.06
CA SER A 90 10.01 21.01 -12.91
C SER A 90 9.40 20.61 -11.56
N GLU A 91 9.28 19.29 -11.34
CA GLU A 91 9.53 18.62 -10.05
C GLU A 91 9.36 17.11 -10.26
N ALA A 92 10.37 16.50 -10.90
CA ALA A 92 10.54 15.05 -10.88
C ALA A 92 11.03 14.64 -9.48
N LEU A 93 10.14 14.72 -8.49
CA LEU A 93 10.35 14.03 -7.22
C LEU A 93 10.24 12.54 -7.52
N ALA A 94 11.38 11.87 -7.51
CA ALA A 94 11.56 10.48 -7.90
C ALA A 94 10.64 9.53 -7.10
N THR A 95 9.46 9.24 -7.63
CA THR A 95 8.69 8.06 -7.24
C THR A 95 9.20 6.88 -8.07
N SER A 96 10.34 6.32 -7.66
CA SER A 96 10.83 5.03 -8.16
C SER A 96 9.82 3.97 -7.71
N HIS A 97 9.14 3.33 -8.65
CA HIS A 97 8.21 2.24 -8.33
C HIS A 97 8.95 0.90 -8.36
N ASP A 98 8.55 -0.03 -7.50
CA ASP A 98 9.10 -1.38 -7.50
C ASP A 98 8.90 -2.03 -8.88
N GLY A 99 10.00 -2.44 -9.53
CA GLY A 99 9.99 -3.02 -10.87
C GLY A 99 10.31 -2.05 -12.02
N ASP A 100 10.67 -0.80 -11.75
CA ASP A 100 11.18 0.12 -12.77
C ASP A 100 12.53 -0.38 -13.33
N LEU A 101 12.65 -0.48 -14.66
CA LEU A 101 13.89 -0.91 -15.33
C LEU A 101 14.74 0.30 -15.69
N ILE A 102 15.91 0.45 -15.05
CA ILE A 102 16.84 1.54 -15.36
C ILE A 102 17.59 1.21 -16.65
N THR A 103 17.37 2.02 -17.69
CA THR A 103 18.03 1.90 -19.00
C THR A 103 19.31 2.73 -19.09
N ALA A 104 19.35 3.88 -18.40
CA ALA A 104 20.54 4.71 -18.27
C ALA A 104 20.51 5.51 -16.96
N PHE A 105 21.68 5.77 -16.39
CA PHE A 105 21.91 6.47 -15.13
C PHE A 105 23.05 7.48 -15.28
N GLY A 106 22.72 8.75 -15.47
CA GLY A 106 23.68 9.79 -15.82
C GLY A 106 24.38 9.45 -17.13
N SER A 107 25.70 9.25 -17.06
CA SER A 107 26.52 8.80 -18.19
C SER A 107 26.60 7.27 -18.32
N LEU A 108 26.02 6.51 -17.38
CA LEU A 108 26.07 5.06 -17.40
C LEU A 108 24.89 4.48 -18.18
N ASP A 109 25.14 3.46 -18.99
CA ASP A 109 24.17 2.69 -19.75
C ASP A 109 24.54 1.19 -19.73
N ALA A 110 23.79 0.38 -20.47
CA ALA A 110 24.02 -1.07 -20.58
C ALA A 110 25.40 -1.47 -21.13
N THR A 111 26.18 -0.53 -21.69
CA THR A 111 27.48 -0.81 -22.31
C THR A 111 28.67 -0.51 -21.39
N ASN A 112 28.49 0.37 -20.40
CA ASN A 112 29.61 0.92 -19.61
C ASN A 112 29.44 0.79 -18.08
N HIS A 113 28.33 0.24 -17.60
CA HIS A 113 28.00 0.16 -16.16
C HIS A 113 28.85 -0.85 -15.34
N ASP A 114 29.64 -1.71 -15.99
CA ASP A 114 30.48 -2.76 -15.36
C ASP A 114 29.76 -3.54 -14.26
N ARG A 115 28.64 -4.21 -14.59
CA ARG A 115 27.81 -4.95 -13.60
C ARG A 115 27.44 -4.11 -12.37
N LEU A 116 27.11 -2.84 -12.60
CA LEU A 116 26.77 -1.82 -11.59
C LEU A 116 27.95 -1.33 -10.73
N ARG A 117 29.20 -1.75 -10.99
CA ARG A 117 30.38 -1.29 -10.24
C ARG A 117 30.76 0.16 -10.53
N ALA A 118 30.43 0.67 -11.71
CA ALA A 118 30.67 2.06 -12.06
C ALA A 118 29.69 3.03 -11.36
N LEU A 119 28.54 2.52 -10.92
CA LEU A 119 27.43 3.32 -10.39
C LEU A 119 27.78 4.02 -9.06
N PRO A 120 28.35 3.35 -8.04
CA PRO A 120 28.76 4.03 -6.80
C PRO A 120 29.73 5.20 -7.03
N ALA A 121 30.71 5.05 -7.93
CA ALA A 121 31.68 6.09 -8.23
C ALA A 121 31.01 7.32 -8.87
N LEU A 122 30.09 7.10 -9.82
CA LEU A 122 29.32 8.18 -10.45
C LEU A 122 28.43 8.92 -9.44
N VAL A 123 27.75 8.18 -8.57
CA VAL A 123 26.87 8.74 -7.52
C VAL A 123 27.66 9.59 -6.54
N ILE A 124 28.83 9.11 -6.09
CA ILE A 124 29.72 9.87 -5.20
C ILE A 124 30.23 11.15 -5.90
N ALA A 125 30.62 11.06 -7.17
CA ALA A 125 31.09 12.20 -7.95
C ALA A 125 29.99 13.26 -8.19
N SER A 126 28.73 12.84 -8.11
CA SER A 126 27.55 13.66 -8.39
C SER A 126 26.70 13.94 -7.14
N LEU A 127 27.29 13.83 -5.95
CA LEU A 127 26.61 14.20 -4.70
C LEU A 127 26.14 15.65 -4.76
N GLN A 128 24.92 15.88 -4.30
CA GLN A 128 24.25 17.18 -4.31
C GLN A 128 24.10 17.80 -5.71
N LYS A 129 24.32 17.03 -6.78
CA LYS A 129 24.09 17.45 -8.16
C LYS A 129 22.96 16.62 -8.77
N PRO A 130 22.10 17.24 -9.59
CA PRO A 130 21.06 16.49 -10.28
C PRO A 130 21.67 15.52 -11.30
N LEU A 131 21.25 14.26 -11.21
CA LEU A 131 21.57 13.17 -12.11
C LEU A 131 20.31 12.73 -12.84
N VAL A 132 20.37 12.76 -14.17
CA VAL A 132 19.30 12.31 -15.03
C VAL A 132 19.37 10.79 -15.16
N LEU A 133 18.24 10.10 -15.05
CA LEU A 133 18.13 8.67 -15.35
C LEU A 133 16.94 8.40 -16.26
N PHE A 134 17.05 7.34 -17.05
CA PHE A 134 15.99 6.88 -17.95
C PHE A 134 15.47 5.53 -17.44
N VAL A 135 14.19 5.47 -17.15
CA VAL A 135 13.53 4.25 -16.64
C VAL A 135 12.43 3.79 -17.59
N LEU A 136 12.26 2.47 -17.70
CA LEU A 136 11.18 1.84 -18.43
C LEU A 136 10.25 1.16 -17.42
N ARG A 137 8.99 1.59 -17.39
CA ARG A 137 7.99 1.05 -16.47
C ARG A 137 7.14 -0.03 -17.17
N PRO A 138 7.13 -1.28 -16.68
CA PRO A 138 6.46 -2.39 -17.36
C PRO A 138 4.92 -2.31 -17.34
N SER A 139 4.32 -1.44 -16.51
CA SER A 139 2.85 -1.31 -16.39
C SER A 139 2.19 -0.45 -17.46
N THR A 140 2.97 0.28 -18.26
CA THR A 140 2.49 1.07 -19.41
C THR A 140 3.22 0.59 -20.64
N GLU A 141 2.50 0.22 -21.71
CA GLU A 141 3.04 -0.32 -22.96
C GLU A 141 3.96 0.67 -23.72
N GLN A 142 5.14 1.01 -23.16
CA GLN A 142 6.19 1.89 -23.69
C GLN A 142 6.19 3.34 -23.17
N SER A 143 6.30 3.53 -21.86
CA SER A 143 6.68 4.84 -21.30
C SER A 143 8.15 4.80 -20.85
N GLN A 144 9.08 5.26 -21.70
CA GLN A 144 10.42 5.63 -21.23
C GLN A 144 10.29 6.97 -20.50
N LEU A 145 10.61 6.98 -19.20
CA LEU A 145 10.52 8.16 -18.36
C LEU A 145 11.91 8.73 -18.09
N ARG A 146 12.06 10.05 -18.27
CA ARG A 146 13.25 10.80 -17.84
C ARG A 146 13.00 11.29 -16.42
N LEU A 147 13.78 10.80 -15.47
CA LEU A 147 13.76 11.24 -14.07
C LEU A 147 15.03 12.02 -13.76
N GLU A 148 14.99 12.80 -12.69
CA GLU A 148 16.13 13.53 -12.14
C GLU A 148 16.24 13.21 -10.66
N LEU A 149 17.38 12.69 -10.23
CA LEU A 149 17.66 12.37 -8.84
C LEU A 149 18.86 13.18 -8.37
N THR A 150 18.80 13.72 -7.16
CA THR A 150 19.93 14.42 -6.56
C THR A 150 20.44 13.55 -5.41
N PRO A 151 21.59 12.87 -5.56
CA PRO A 151 22.10 12.01 -4.52
C PRO A 151 22.45 12.83 -3.27
N SER A 152 21.92 12.42 -2.13
CA SER A 152 22.21 13.04 -0.83
C SER A 152 22.42 11.98 0.24
N PRO A 153 23.19 12.28 1.30
CA PRO A 153 23.17 11.46 2.50
C PRO A 153 21.74 11.37 3.04
N TRP A 154 21.31 10.17 3.41
CA TRP A 154 20.02 9.91 4.04
C TRP A 154 20.24 9.01 5.27
N GLU A 155 19.24 8.82 6.13
CA GLU A 155 19.38 8.03 7.38
C GLU A 155 19.72 6.54 7.15
N GLY A 156 19.72 6.06 5.90
CA GLY A 156 20.05 4.69 5.53
C GLY A 156 21.43 4.50 4.88
N LYS A 157 21.69 3.28 4.38
CA LYS A 157 22.93 2.94 3.69
C LYS A 157 22.92 3.51 2.26
N GLY A 158 23.92 4.30 1.90
CA GLY A 158 24.14 4.81 0.54
C GLY A 158 23.65 6.25 0.34
N PHE A 159 23.47 6.65 -0.93
CA PHE A 159 23.20 8.06 -1.31
C PHE A 159 21.93 8.24 -2.16
N LEU A 160 21.16 7.16 -2.39
CA LEU A 160 20.03 7.15 -3.33
C LEU A 160 18.69 6.74 -2.69
N GLY A 161 18.69 6.15 -1.49
CA GLY A 161 17.44 5.67 -0.89
C GLY A 161 16.85 4.39 -1.48
N CYS A 162 17.44 3.83 -2.54
CA CYS A 162 16.91 2.66 -3.26
C CYS A 162 17.96 1.54 -3.42
N HIS A 163 17.47 0.32 -3.71
CA HIS A 163 18.30 -0.83 -4.04
C HIS A 163 18.19 -1.15 -5.52
N ILE A 164 19.30 -1.00 -6.24
CA ILE A 164 19.37 -1.31 -7.68
C ILE A 164 19.86 -2.75 -7.83
N LEU A 165 19.03 -3.60 -8.42
CA LEU A 165 19.35 -4.99 -8.71
C LEU A 165 19.75 -5.13 -10.18
N PRO A 166 20.80 -5.90 -10.50
CA PRO A 166 21.07 -6.28 -11.89
C PRO A 166 19.95 -7.21 -12.39
N LEU A 167 19.60 -7.08 -13.67
CA LEU A 167 18.76 -8.04 -14.39
C LEU A 167 19.52 -9.34 -14.67
#